data_AF-A0A4U0XXM3-F1
#
_entry.id   AF-A0A4U0XXM3-F1
#
_cell.length_a   1.000
_cell.length_b   1.000
_cell.length_c   1.000
_cell.angle_alpha   90.00
_cell.angle_beta   90.00
_cell.angle_gamma   90.00
#
_symmetry.space_group_name_H-M   'P 1'
#
loop_
_entity.id
_entity.type
_entity.pdbx_description
1 polymer ?
#
loop_
_entity_poly.entity_id
_entity_poly.type
_entity_poly.pdbx_seq_one_letter_code
_entity_poly.pdbx_strand_id
1 'polypeptide(L)'
;MPSELSATRRRQLLAGPSKIHIQVGEAVLPQRLPKEMLLHLSRKAQDLLKPLRPGSSRTPTTILKFSSDEIDIVALNAVIKWMFAWCNADKTVPMLTYKNTANETFAETVCLYQAVRALDIPAYFTGADLPKRIKEWIAMAPLTKEEFVMIIGRLQGDESVVRKALHNTAYHKIRATLPEASAIVDFVREAGNEKLLEQMKQLEDFVLAKRDGTTT
;
A
#
# COMPACT_ATOMS: atom_id res chain seq x y z
N MET A 1 -24.87 -2.40 -4.42
CA MET A 1 -25.26 -2.23 -5.83
C MET A 1 -24.20 -1.36 -6.51
N PRO A 2 -23.37 -1.86 -7.43
CA PRO A 2 -22.47 -1.00 -8.17
C PRO A 2 -23.32 -0.15 -9.14
N SER A 3 -23.28 1.17 -8.99
CA SER A 3 -24.05 2.10 -9.80
C SER A 3 -23.73 1.91 -11.29
N GLU A 4 -24.75 1.66 -12.11
CA GLU A 4 -24.62 1.68 -13.56
C GLU A 4 -24.19 3.08 -14.01
N LEU A 5 -22.93 3.23 -14.40
CA LEU A 5 -22.47 4.43 -15.08
C LEU A 5 -23.27 4.57 -16.38
N SER A 6 -23.95 5.71 -16.55
CA SER A 6 -24.71 6.03 -17.77
C SER A 6 -23.85 5.83 -19.02
N ALA A 7 -24.46 5.37 -20.12
CA ALA A 7 -23.76 5.07 -21.36
C ALA A 7 -22.92 6.25 -21.88
N THR A 8 -23.38 7.48 -21.65
CA THR A 8 -22.68 8.73 -21.98
C THR A 8 -21.41 8.91 -21.15
N ARG A 9 -21.46 8.59 -19.85
CA ARG A 9 -20.30 8.66 -18.94
C ARG A 9 -19.26 7.59 -19.29
N ARG A 10 -19.69 6.41 -19.73
CA ARG A 10 -18.78 5.38 -20.29
C ARG A 10 -18.10 5.89 -21.55
N ARG A 11 -18.82 6.41 -22.55
CA ARG A 11 -18.21 6.93 -23.79
C ARG A 11 -17.19 8.04 -23.55
N GLN A 12 -17.46 8.95 -22.61
CA GLN A 12 -16.49 9.97 -22.23
C GLN A 12 -15.26 9.35 -21.58
N LEU A 13 -15.41 8.41 -20.62
CA LEU A 13 -14.28 7.73 -19.98
C LEU A 13 -13.36 6.98 -20.96
N LEU A 14 -13.90 6.52 -22.09
CA LEU A 14 -13.16 5.77 -23.11
C LEU A 14 -12.47 6.62 -24.16
N ALA A 15 -12.66 7.94 -24.18
CA ALA A 15 -11.93 8.81 -25.10
C ALA A 15 -10.42 8.79 -24.78
N GLY A 16 -9.58 8.54 -25.79
CA GLY A 16 -8.11 8.47 -25.66
C GLY A 16 -7.52 7.08 -25.96
N PRO A 17 -6.27 6.81 -25.57
CA PRO A 17 -5.59 5.55 -25.87
C PRO A 17 -6.29 4.35 -25.24
N SER A 18 -6.46 3.27 -26.01
CA SER A 18 -7.12 2.03 -25.56
C SER A 18 -6.25 1.20 -24.61
N LYS A 19 -4.93 1.43 -24.62
CA LYS A 19 -3.94 0.74 -23.79
C LYS A 19 -3.04 1.74 -23.06
N ILE A 20 -2.73 1.45 -21.81
CA ILE A 20 -1.94 2.28 -20.90
C ILE A 20 -0.66 1.54 -20.52
N HIS A 21 0.47 2.23 -20.57
CA HIS A 21 1.74 1.76 -20.05
C HIS A 21 1.82 1.98 -18.54
N ILE A 22 2.51 1.10 -17.84
CA ILE A 22 2.86 1.31 -16.43
C ILE A 22 4.36 1.48 -16.33
N GLN A 23 4.79 2.51 -15.62
CA GLN A 23 6.18 2.83 -15.37
C GLN A 23 6.43 2.93 -13.86
N VAL A 24 7.49 2.29 -13.39
CA VAL A 24 7.98 2.34 -12.00
C VAL A 24 9.42 2.82 -12.03
N GLY A 25 9.68 4.05 -11.55
CA GLY A 25 10.98 4.70 -11.74
C GLY A 25 11.32 4.82 -13.24
N GLU A 26 12.47 4.30 -13.64
CA GLU A 26 12.90 4.24 -15.05
C GLU A 26 12.38 2.98 -15.78
N ALA A 27 11.90 1.99 -15.04
CA ALA A 27 11.44 0.72 -15.61
C ALA A 27 10.01 0.84 -16.16
N VAL A 28 9.82 0.46 -17.42
CA VAL A 28 8.49 0.33 -18.03
C VAL A 28 8.10 -1.13 -18.02
N LEU A 29 6.93 -1.45 -17.46
CA LEU A 29 6.39 -2.80 -17.50
C LEU A 29 6.09 -3.19 -18.96
N PRO A 30 6.46 -4.41 -19.39
CA PRO A 30 6.31 -4.83 -20.78
C PRO A 30 4.84 -4.93 -21.21
N GLN A 31 3.95 -5.15 -20.24
CA GLN A 31 2.53 -5.33 -20.48
C GLN A 31 1.82 -3.98 -20.51
N ARG A 32 1.10 -3.71 -21.61
CA ARG A 32 0.17 -2.59 -21.69
C ARG A 32 -1.20 -3.04 -21.23
N LEU A 33 -1.82 -2.28 -20.34
CA LEU A 33 -3.12 -2.62 -19.77
C LEU A 33 -4.26 -1.99 -20.57
N PRO A 34 -5.36 -2.70 -20.84
CA PRO A 34 -6.57 -2.08 -21.33
C PRO A 34 -7.01 -0.94 -20.41
N LYS A 35 -7.28 0.24 -20.96
CA LYS A 35 -7.73 1.41 -20.20
C LYS A 35 -8.98 1.08 -19.38
N GLU A 36 -9.90 0.31 -19.95
CA GLU A 36 -11.13 -0.12 -19.29
C GLU A 36 -10.90 -0.93 -18.03
N MET A 37 -9.95 -1.87 -18.07
CA MET A 37 -9.58 -2.69 -16.92
C MET A 37 -9.05 -1.82 -15.78
N LEU A 38 -8.14 -0.90 -16.10
CA LEU A 38 -7.60 0.06 -15.14
C LEU A 38 -8.68 0.96 -14.54
N LEU A 39 -9.55 1.53 -15.38
CA LEU A 39 -10.67 2.34 -14.93
C LEU A 39 -11.66 1.54 -14.08
N HIS A 40 -11.80 0.24 -14.29
CA HIS A 40 -12.71 -0.58 -13.50
C HIS A 40 -12.13 -0.93 -12.12
N LEU A 41 -10.84 -1.23 -12.06
CA LEU A 41 -10.20 -1.84 -10.89
C LEU A 41 -9.41 -0.86 -10.02
N SER A 42 -8.98 0.28 -10.57
CA SER A 42 -8.10 1.25 -9.90
C SER A 42 -8.74 2.63 -9.87
N ARG A 43 -9.02 3.14 -8.66
CA ARG A 43 -9.50 4.52 -8.50
C ARG A 43 -8.43 5.54 -8.85
N LYS A 44 -7.16 5.26 -8.56
CA LYS A 44 -6.04 6.11 -9.01
C LYS A 44 -6.02 6.24 -10.53
N ALA A 45 -6.23 5.15 -11.26
CA ALA A 45 -6.36 5.19 -12.70
C ALA A 45 -7.62 5.94 -13.14
N GLN A 46 -8.75 5.77 -12.43
CA GLN A 46 -9.95 6.57 -12.68
C GLN A 46 -9.66 8.06 -12.57
N ASP A 47 -8.88 8.52 -11.58
CA ASP A 47 -8.56 9.94 -11.40
C ASP A 47 -7.56 10.48 -12.43
N LEU A 48 -6.54 9.69 -12.77
CA LEU A 48 -5.46 10.10 -13.66
C LEU A 48 -5.81 9.96 -15.15
N LEU A 49 -6.75 9.09 -15.50
CA LEU A 49 -7.15 8.80 -16.88
C LEU A 49 -8.54 9.35 -17.24
N LYS A 50 -9.13 10.21 -16.39
CA LYS A 50 -10.41 10.89 -16.69
C LYS A 50 -10.30 11.62 -18.03
N PRO A 51 -11.37 11.60 -18.83
CA PRO A 51 -11.44 12.39 -20.04
C PRO A 51 -11.23 13.85 -19.70
N LEU A 52 -10.37 14.45 -20.49
CA LEU A 52 -10.06 15.84 -20.43
C LEU A 52 -11.31 16.63 -20.78
N ARG A 53 -11.65 17.63 -19.95
CA ARG A 53 -12.77 18.53 -20.27
C ARG A 53 -12.48 19.21 -21.61
N PRO A 54 -13.51 19.45 -22.45
CA PRO A 54 -13.34 20.25 -23.66
C PRO A 54 -12.65 21.58 -23.31
N GLY A 55 -11.53 21.89 -23.97
CA GLY A 55 -10.72 23.09 -23.69
C GLY A 55 -9.57 22.90 -22.69
N SER A 56 -9.34 21.70 -22.15
CA SER A 56 -8.16 21.45 -21.31
C SER A 56 -6.90 21.28 -22.18
N SER A 57 -5.80 21.93 -21.78
CA SER A 57 -4.48 21.79 -22.41
C SER A 57 -3.73 20.50 -22.07
N ARG A 58 -4.28 19.68 -21.16
CA ARG A 58 -3.68 18.39 -20.82
C ARG A 58 -3.72 17.47 -22.03
N THR A 59 -2.69 16.65 -22.22
CA THR A 59 -2.69 15.56 -23.20
C THR A 59 -3.22 14.27 -22.58
N PRO A 60 -3.90 13.40 -23.35
CA PRO A 60 -4.33 12.11 -22.84
C PRO A 60 -3.15 11.29 -22.31
N THR A 61 -3.17 10.94 -21.03
CA THR A 61 -2.10 10.17 -20.41
C THR A 61 -2.08 8.74 -20.94
N THR A 62 -0.99 8.34 -21.59
CA THR A 62 -0.74 6.96 -22.05
C THR A 62 0.09 6.15 -21.05
N ILE A 63 0.63 6.78 -20.00
CA ILE A 63 1.57 6.16 -19.04
C ILE A 63 1.12 6.48 -17.61
N LEU A 64 0.86 5.44 -16.82
CA LEU A 64 0.68 5.52 -15.37
C LEU A 64 2.04 5.37 -14.69
N LYS A 65 2.52 6.42 -14.03
CA LYS A 65 3.85 6.46 -13.40
C LYS A 65 3.75 6.28 -11.89
N PHE A 66 4.70 5.53 -11.35
CA PHE A 66 4.95 5.34 -9.92
C PHE A 66 6.44 5.56 -9.63
N SER A 67 6.76 6.08 -8.44
CA SER A 67 8.16 6.06 -7.98
C SER A 67 8.58 4.64 -7.57
N SER A 68 9.87 4.31 -7.68
CA SER A 68 10.44 3.06 -7.16
C SER A 68 10.24 2.91 -5.65
N ASP A 69 10.20 4.04 -4.94
CA ASP A 69 10.02 4.08 -3.49
C ASP A 69 8.53 3.87 -3.11
N GLU A 70 7.62 4.17 -4.03
CA GLU A 70 6.18 4.04 -3.84
C GLU A 70 5.67 2.61 -4.05
N ILE A 71 6.32 1.83 -4.91
CA ILE A 71 5.81 0.51 -5.30
C ILE A 71 6.92 -0.43 -5.75
N ASP A 72 6.88 -1.67 -5.25
CA ASP A 72 7.73 -2.74 -5.75
C ASP A 72 7.22 -3.24 -7.12
N ILE A 73 8.13 -3.38 -8.09
CA ILE A 73 7.78 -3.74 -9.47
C ILE A 73 7.26 -5.19 -9.58
N VAL A 74 7.78 -6.10 -8.76
CA VAL A 74 7.36 -7.51 -8.75
C VAL A 74 5.95 -7.63 -8.20
N ALA A 75 5.68 -6.97 -7.07
CA ALA A 75 4.36 -6.87 -6.47
C ALA A 75 3.34 -6.22 -7.43
N LEU A 76 3.71 -5.12 -8.08
CA LEU A 76 2.85 -4.46 -9.07
C LEU A 76 2.53 -5.41 -10.24
N ASN A 77 3.52 -6.14 -10.75
CA ASN A 77 3.31 -7.12 -11.81
C ASN A 77 2.38 -8.27 -11.36
N ALA A 78 2.46 -8.71 -10.10
CA ALA A 78 1.54 -9.70 -9.53
C ALA A 78 0.08 -9.17 -9.49
N VAL A 79 -0.12 -7.93 -9.04
CA VAL A 79 -1.43 -7.27 -9.07
C VAL A 79 -1.97 -7.18 -10.50
N ILE A 80 -1.12 -6.82 -11.45
CA ILE A 80 -1.50 -6.70 -12.86
C ILE A 80 -1.91 -8.05 -13.46
N LYS A 81 -1.15 -9.12 -13.19
CA LYS A 81 -1.50 -10.48 -13.62
C LYS A 81 -2.86 -10.90 -13.05
N TRP A 82 -3.12 -10.59 -11.78
CA TRP A 82 -4.43 -10.80 -11.18
C TRP A 82 -5.53 -9.98 -11.87
N MET A 83 -5.30 -8.71 -12.19
CA MET A 83 -6.28 -7.88 -12.92
C MET A 83 -6.65 -8.50 -14.27
N PHE A 84 -5.65 -8.99 -15.03
CA PHE A 84 -5.87 -9.69 -16.29
C PHE A 84 -6.71 -10.95 -16.11
N ALA A 85 -6.36 -11.79 -15.14
CA ALA A 85 -7.16 -12.97 -14.83
C ALA A 85 -8.61 -12.59 -14.49
N TRP A 86 -8.79 -11.58 -13.64
CA TRP A 86 -10.09 -11.10 -13.19
C TRP A 86 -10.98 -10.62 -14.34
N CYS A 87 -10.41 -9.85 -15.27
CA CYS A 87 -11.14 -9.37 -16.45
C CYS A 87 -11.45 -10.47 -17.47
N ASN A 88 -10.62 -11.50 -17.59
CA ASN A 88 -10.78 -12.54 -18.60
C ASN A 88 -11.68 -13.71 -18.14
N ALA A 89 -11.87 -13.93 -16.83
CA ALA A 89 -12.59 -15.11 -16.33
C ALA A 89 -14.05 -14.85 -15.90
N ASP A 90 -14.79 -13.98 -16.62
CA ASP A 90 -16.20 -13.66 -16.32
C ASP A 90 -16.47 -13.32 -14.84
N LYS A 91 -15.52 -12.65 -14.18
CA LYS A 91 -15.61 -12.22 -12.76
C LYS A 91 -15.68 -13.37 -11.75
N THR A 92 -15.35 -14.59 -12.15
CA THR A 92 -15.24 -15.76 -11.25
C THR A 92 -13.90 -15.83 -10.52
N VAL A 93 -12.95 -14.94 -10.85
CA VAL A 93 -11.64 -14.91 -10.19
C VAL A 93 -11.78 -14.49 -8.73
N PRO A 94 -11.18 -15.24 -7.81
CA PRO A 94 -11.18 -14.91 -6.40
C PRO A 94 -10.57 -13.52 -6.13
N MET A 95 -11.01 -12.89 -5.04
CA MET A 95 -10.46 -11.62 -4.55
C MET A 95 -8.94 -11.67 -4.52
N LEU A 96 -8.27 -10.53 -4.75
CA LEU A 96 -6.81 -10.46 -4.67
C LEU A 96 -6.37 -10.80 -3.23
N THR A 97 -5.62 -11.90 -3.08
CA THR A 97 -5.13 -12.43 -1.81
C THR A 97 -3.64 -12.75 -1.93
N TYR A 98 -2.96 -13.04 -0.81
CA TYR A 98 -1.56 -13.48 -0.86
C TYR A 98 -1.47 -14.87 -1.53
N LYS A 99 -2.46 -15.73 -1.32
CA LYS A 99 -2.52 -17.10 -1.87
C LYS A 99 -2.62 -17.13 -3.40
N ASN A 100 -3.46 -16.29 -3.99
CA ASN A 100 -3.64 -16.30 -5.46
C ASN A 100 -2.61 -15.46 -6.22
N THR A 101 -1.66 -14.86 -5.52
CA THR A 101 -0.53 -14.13 -6.11
C THR A 101 0.80 -14.81 -5.87
N ALA A 102 0.80 -16.02 -5.27
CA ALA A 102 1.99 -16.78 -4.89
C ALA A 102 2.99 -15.97 -4.03
N ASN A 103 2.48 -15.04 -3.22
CA ASN A 103 3.28 -14.27 -2.26
C ASN A 103 3.17 -14.97 -0.91
N GLU A 104 4.27 -15.55 -0.43
CA GLU A 104 4.28 -16.43 0.73
C GLU A 104 5.06 -15.84 1.91
N THR A 105 5.96 -14.90 1.63
CA THR A 105 6.77 -14.23 2.66
C THR A 105 6.10 -12.98 3.19
N PHE A 106 6.54 -12.54 4.36
CA PHE A 106 6.11 -11.28 4.97
C PHE A 106 6.38 -10.08 4.04
N ALA A 107 7.61 -10.00 3.51
CA ALA A 107 8.03 -8.91 2.63
C ALA A 107 7.20 -8.83 1.34
N GLU A 108 6.99 -9.97 0.68
CA GLU A 108 6.14 -10.05 -0.51
C GLU A 108 4.70 -9.63 -0.21
N THR A 109 4.15 -10.04 0.93
CA THR A 109 2.78 -9.68 1.33
C THR A 109 2.66 -8.17 1.59
N VAL A 110 3.66 -7.55 2.23
CA VAL A 110 3.71 -6.09 2.46
C VAL A 110 3.83 -5.33 1.14
N CYS A 111 4.73 -5.76 0.23
CA CYS A 111 4.89 -5.16 -1.08
C CYS A 111 3.63 -5.30 -1.95
N LEU A 112 2.97 -6.47 -1.92
CA LEU A 112 1.69 -6.68 -2.57
C LEU A 112 0.61 -5.74 -2.02
N TYR A 113 0.52 -5.61 -0.69
CA TYR A 113 -0.45 -4.72 -0.07
C TYR A 113 -0.17 -3.24 -0.40
N GLN A 114 1.11 -2.83 -0.44
CA GLN A 114 1.51 -1.51 -0.91
C GLN A 114 1.08 -1.28 -2.36
N ALA A 115 1.31 -2.24 -3.26
CA ALA A 115 0.94 -2.12 -4.67
C ALA A 115 -0.58 -1.95 -4.87
N VAL A 116 -1.37 -2.70 -4.10
CA VAL A 116 -2.84 -2.58 -4.05
C VAL A 116 -3.28 -1.17 -3.65
N ARG A 117 -2.67 -0.64 -2.58
CA ARG A 117 -2.98 0.71 -2.08
C ARG A 117 -2.50 1.79 -3.04
N ALA A 118 -1.33 1.62 -3.64
CA ALA A 118 -0.78 2.55 -4.62
C ALA A 118 -1.66 2.63 -5.87
N LEU A 119 -2.32 1.55 -6.27
CA LEU A 119 -3.32 1.53 -7.34
C LEU A 119 -4.72 1.98 -6.86
N ASP A 120 -4.93 2.21 -5.56
CA ASP A 120 -6.23 2.46 -4.94
C ASP A 120 -7.31 1.48 -5.44
N ILE A 121 -7.00 0.19 -5.31
CA ILE A 121 -7.94 -0.89 -5.63
C ILE A 121 -8.96 -0.98 -4.50
N PRO A 122 -10.26 -0.85 -4.79
CA PRO A 122 -11.31 -0.93 -3.77
C PRO A 122 -11.27 -2.22 -2.94
N ALA A 123 -11.57 -2.11 -1.64
CA ALA A 123 -11.57 -3.23 -0.69
C ALA A 123 -12.48 -4.40 -1.08
N TYR A 124 -13.52 -4.19 -1.89
CA TYR A 124 -14.38 -5.28 -2.35
C TYR A 124 -13.68 -6.22 -3.36
N PHE A 125 -12.58 -5.79 -3.98
CA PHE A 125 -11.75 -6.64 -4.84
C PHE A 125 -10.64 -7.38 -4.10
N THR A 126 -10.18 -6.84 -2.97
CA THR A 126 -9.02 -7.35 -2.20
C THR A 126 -9.43 -8.08 -0.93
N GLY A 127 -10.66 -7.83 -0.46
CA GLY A 127 -11.09 -8.21 0.88
C GLY A 127 -10.22 -7.57 1.97
N ALA A 128 -10.23 -8.21 3.14
CA ALA A 128 -9.40 -7.85 4.29
C ALA A 128 -8.17 -8.76 4.46
N ASP A 129 -7.90 -9.65 3.50
CA ASP A 129 -6.95 -10.76 3.67
C ASP A 129 -5.51 -10.27 3.84
N LEU A 130 -5.02 -9.39 2.94
CA LEU A 130 -3.68 -8.82 3.02
C LEU A 130 -3.40 -8.06 4.33
N PRO A 131 -4.20 -7.05 4.73
CA PRO A 131 -3.96 -6.35 5.99
C PRO A 131 -4.15 -7.25 7.21
N LYS A 132 -5.08 -8.22 7.17
CA LYS A 132 -5.26 -9.19 8.25
C LYS A 132 -4.03 -10.06 8.41
N ARG A 133 -3.50 -10.60 7.31
CA ARG A 133 -2.32 -11.47 7.31
C ARG A 133 -1.07 -10.75 7.83
N ILE A 134 -0.86 -9.49 7.43
CA ILE A 134 0.21 -8.65 7.97
C ILE A 134 0.04 -8.46 9.48
N LYS A 135 -1.17 -8.16 9.96
CA LYS A 135 -1.48 -7.99 11.38
C LYS A 135 -1.34 -9.29 12.19
N GLU A 136 -1.57 -10.44 11.58
CA GLU A 136 -1.32 -11.76 12.18
C GLU A 136 0.19 -11.98 12.32
N TRP A 137 0.99 -11.70 11.29
CA TRP A 137 2.45 -11.77 11.34
C TRP A 137 3.03 -10.90 12.46
N ILE A 138 2.60 -9.64 12.53
CA ILE A 138 3.01 -8.71 13.59
C ILE A 138 2.64 -9.24 14.99
N ALA A 139 1.60 -10.07 15.12
CA ALA A 139 1.19 -10.61 16.42
C ALA A 139 1.95 -11.89 16.83
N MET A 140 2.60 -12.59 15.90
CA MET A 140 3.19 -13.90 16.15
C MET A 140 4.56 -13.85 16.82
N ALA A 141 5.37 -12.84 16.52
CA ALA A 141 6.74 -12.72 17.01
C ALA A 141 7.14 -11.23 17.12
N PRO A 142 8.22 -10.92 17.87
CA PRO A 142 8.84 -9.60 17.79
C PRO A 142 9.28 -9.32 16.36
N LEU A 143 8.91 -8.15 15.82
CA LEU A 143 9.35 -7.72 14.49
C LEU A 143 10.87 -7.53 14.45
N THR A 144 11.50 -7.92 13.35
CA THR A 144 12.89 -7.50 13.09
C THR A 144 12.94 -6.02 12.72
N LYS A 145 14.15 -5.45 12.72
CA LYS A 145 14.43 -4.08 12.27
C LYS A 145 13.88 -3.84 10.86
N GLU A 146 14.20 -4.75 9.96
CA GLU A 146 13.86 -4.67 8.54
C GLU A 146 12.34 -4.75 8.33
N GLU A 147 11.67 -5.65 9.04
CA GLU A 147 10.21 -5.78 8.98
C GLU A 147 9.50 -4.52 9.48
N PHE A 148 9.98 -3.94 10.58
CA PHE A 148 9.43 -2.71 11.11
C PHE A 148 9.63 -1.54 10.15
N VAL A 149 10.85 -1.31 9.66
CA VAL A 149 11.16 -0.25 8.70
C VAL A 149 10.33 -0.43 7.42
N MET A 150 10.15 -1.66 6.97
CA MET A 150 9.32 -1.97 5.80
C MET A 150 7.85 -1.60 6.03
N ILE A 151 7.27 -1.93 7.20
CA ILE A 151 5.89 -1.55 7.53
C ILE A 151 5.75 -0.02 7.55
N ILE A 152 6.63 0.68 8.26
CA ILE A 152 6.52 2.14 8.41
C ILE A 152 6.74 2.83 7.07
N GLY A 153 7.79 2.45 6.32
CA GLY A 153 8.11 3.06 5.04
C GLY A 153 7.06 2.80 3.95
N ARG A 154 6.56 1.56 3.85
CA ARG A 154 5.65 1.15 2.76
C ARG A 154 4.17 1.32 3.10
N LEU A 155 3.80 1.23 4.37
CA LEU A 155 2.40 1.20 4.82
C LEU A 155 2.02 2.38 5.73
N GLN A 156 2.79 3.48 5.76
CA GLN A 156 2.50 4.66 6.58
C GLN A 156 1.05 5.18 6.52
N GLY A 157 0.38 5.05 5.37
CA GLY A 157 -1.02 5.47 5.23
C GLY A 157 -2.07 4.48 5.77
N ASP A 158 -1.68 3.33 6.33
CA ASP A 158 -2.56 2.42 7.07
C ASP A 158 -2.22 2.50 8.57
N GLU A 159 -2.88 3.44 9.25
CA GLU A 159 -2.68 3.68 10.68
C GLU A 159 -2.92 2.44 11.53
N SER A 160 -3.79 1.52 11.10
CA SER A 160 -4.12 0.33 11.86
C SER A 160 -2.97 -0.68 11.86
N VAL A 161 -2.33 -0.89 10.71
CA VAL A 161 -1.13 -1.74 10.61
C VAL A 161 0.05 -1.09 11.32
N VAL A 162 0.29 0.21 11.08
CA VAL A 162 1.39 0.98 11.70
C VAL A 162 1.29 0.96 13.22
N ARG A 163 0.10 1.25 13.79
CA ARG A 163 -0.10 1.23 15.24
C ARG A 163 0.15 -0.15 15.84
N LYS A 164 -0.24 -1.21 15.14
CA LYS A 164 -0.01 -2.58 15.61
C LYS A 164 1.47 -2.95 15.59
N ALA A 165 2.22 -2.52 14.58
CA ALA A 165 3.67 -2.69 14.52
C ALA A 165 4.36 -1.97 15.69
N LEU A 166 4.02 -0.70 15.91
CA LEU A 166 4.53 0.08 17.04
C LEU A 166 4.24 -0.58 18.39
N HIS A 167 3.00 -1.01 18.62
CA HIS A 167 2.63 -1.68 19.86
C HIS A 167 3.39 -2.99 20.07
N ASN A 168 3.56 -3.81 19.02
CA ASN A 168 4.34 -5.04 19.13
C ASN A 168 5.80 -4.74 19.49
N THR A 169 6.45 -3.83 18.77
CA THR A 169 7.83 -3.44 19.04
C THR A 169 8.00 -2.86 20.44
N ALA A 170 7.13 -1.94 20.85
CA ALA A 170 7.14 -1.35 22.18
C ALA A 170 6.92 -2.42 23.27
N TYR A 171 5.92 -3.29 23.12
CA TYR A 171 5.62 -4.34 24.09
C TYR A 171 6.81 -5.28 24.29
N HIS A 172 7.42 -5.76 23.22
CA HIS A 172 8.55 -6.69 23.32
C HIS A 172 9.84 -6.01 23.80
N LYS A 173 10.09 -4.75 23.43
CA LYS A 173 11.25 -3.99 23.93
C LYS A 173 11.11 -3.60 25.40
N ILE A 174 9.93 -3.19 25.83
CA ILE A 174 9.64 -2.82 27.23
C ILE A 174 9.62 -4.07 28.14
N ARG A 175 9.00 -5.17 27.70
CA ARG A 175 8.92 -6.41 28.49
C ARG A 175 10.25 -7.16 28.59
N ALA A 176 11.16 -7.00 27.62
CA ALA A 176 12.48 -7.64 27.63
C ALA A 176 13.51 -6.97 28.56
N THR A 177 13.12 -6.00 29.39
CA THR A 177 14.00 -5.34 30.38
C THR A 177 15.30 -4.81 29.77
N LEU A 178 15.24 -3.86 28.83
CA LEU A 178 16.40 -3.05 28.46
C LEU A 178 16.05 -1.57 28.21
N PRO A 179 17.02 -0.64 28.37
CA PRO A 179 16.85 0.79 28.66
C PRO A 179 16.69 1.70 27.44
N GLU A 180 16.60 1.16 26.22
CA GLU A 180 16.70 1.95 24.99
C GLU A 180 15.34 2.08 24.30
N ALA A 181 14.50 2.97 24.81
CA ALA A 181 13.41 3.53 24.01
C ALA A 181 13.95 4.23 22.73
N SER A 182 15.20 4.68 22.77
CA SER A 182 15.98 5.26 21.67
C SER A 182 16.05 4.36 20.42
N ALA A 183 16.06 3.04 20.57
CA ALA A 183 16.09 2.12 19.43
C ALA A 183 14.82 2.22 18.57
N ILE A 184 13.65 2.51 19.16
CA ILE A 184 12.40 2.72 18.43
C ILE A 184 12.45 4.03 17.65
N VAL A 185 13.01 5.08 18.25
CA VAL A 185 13.24 6.36 17.58
C VAL A 185 14.20 6.19 16.41
N ASP A 186 15.24 5.37 16.52
CA ASP A 186 16.15 5.06 15.41
C ASP A 186 15.45 4.30 14.27
N PHE A 187 14.58 3.32 14.58
CA PHE A 187 13.79 2.63 13.56
C PHE A 187 12.83 3.58 12.83
N VAL A 188 12.21 4.52 13.55
CA VAL A 188 11.30 5.50 12.96
C VAL A 188 12.05 6.60 12.19
N ARG A 189 13.26 6.95 12.63
CA ARG A 189 14.19 7.84 11.90
C ARG A 189 14.60 7.23 10.57
N GLU A 190 15.01 5.97 10.57
CA GLU A 190 15.40 5.26 9.35
C GLU A 190 14.22 5.04 8.40
N ALA A 191 13.00 4.89 8.93
CA ALA A 191 11.79 4.84 8.11
C ALA A 191 11.37 6.22 7.54
N GLY A 192 12.06 7.31 7.88
CA GLY A 192 11.84 8.64 7.33
C GLY A 192 10.50 9.29 7.70
N ASN A 193 9.85 8.83 8.78
CA ASN A 193 8.54 9.34 9.19
C ASN A 193 8.66 10.32 10.36
N GLU A 194 8.90 11.60 10.06
CA GLU A 194 9.13 12.66 11.06
C GLU A 194 7.98 12.83 12.06
N LYS A 195 6.73 12.70 11.60
CA LYS A 195 5.55 12.82 12.46
C LYS A 195 5.49 11.67 13.48
N LEU A 196 5.77 10.46 13.02
CA LEU A 196 5.84 9.29 13.89
C LEU A 196 7.04 9.38 14.84
N LEU A 197 8.15 9.96 14.38
CA LEU A 197 9.35 10.19 15.18
C LEU A 197 9.05 11.11 16.37
N GLU A 198 8.34 12.20 16.12
CA GLU A 198 7.91 13.15 17.15
C GLU A 198 6.98 12.48 18.17
N GLN A 199 6.01 11.68 17.70
CA GLN A 199 5.13 10.90 18.58
C GLN A 199 5.88 9.87 19.43
N MET A 200 6.90 9.21 18.87
CA MET A 200 7.71 8.24 19.61
C MET A 200 8.64 8.90 20.62
N LYS A 201 9.24 10.06 20.30
CA LYS A 201 10.03 10.85 21.27
C LYS A 201 9.19 11.25 22.47
N GLN A 202 7.96 11.75 22.25
CA GLN A 202 7.04 12.09 23.34
C GLN A 202 6.70 10.87 24.22
N LEU A 203 6.54 9.68 23.61
CA LEU A 203 6.29 8.45 24.35
C LEU A 203 7.52 8.00 25.14
N GLU A 204 8.71 8.10 24.57
CA GLU A 204 9.99 7.82 25.22
C GLU A 204 10.17 8.72 26.45
N ASP A 205 10.01 10.04 26.28
CA ASP A 205 10.08 11.02 27.37
C ASP A 205 9.08 10.69 28.49
N PHE A 206 7.86 10.31 28.14
CA PHE A 206 6.83 9.91 29.12
C PHE A 206 7.21 8.63 29.89
N VAL A 207 7.75 7.61 29.21
CA VAL A 207 8.18 6.36 29.83
C VAL A 207 9.38 6.59 30.76
N LEU A 208 10.34 7.41 30.33
CA LEU A 208 11.51 7.79 31.13
C LEU A 208 11.08 8.60 32.37
N ALA A 209 10.23 9.61 32.22
CA ALA A 209 9.72 10.40 33.34
C ALA A 209 8.95 9.57 34.38
N LYS A 210 8.18 8.56 33.92
CA LYS A 210 7.53 7.60 34.82
C LYS A 210 8.50 6.66 35.52
N ARG A 211 9.59 6.29 34.87
CA ARG A 211 10.62 5.41 35.43
C ARG A 211 11.48 6.12 36.48
N ASP A 212 11.74 7.40 36.28
CA ASP A 212 12.54 8.25 37.17
C ASP A 212 11.70 8.86 38.32
N GLY A 213 10.41 8.51 38.42
CA GLY A 213 9.52 8.96 39.49
C GLY A 213 9.17 10.45 39.46
N THR A 214 9.35 11.12 38.33
CA THR A 214 9.22 12.59 38.19
C THR A 214 7.84 13.08 37.78
N THR A 215 6.86 12.19 37.59
CA THR A 215 5.46 12.57 37.33
C THR A 215 4.58 12.35 38.57
N THR A 216 4.22 13.46 39.24
CA THR A 216 2.98 13.59 40.04
C THR A 216 1.78 13.80 39.14
#